data_AF-A0A820THF1-F1
#
_entry.id   AF-A0A820THF1-F1
#
_cell.length_a   1.000
_cell.length_b   1.000
_cell.length_c   1.000
_cell.angle_alpha   90.00
_cell.angle_beta   90.00
_cell.angle_gamma   90.00
#
_symmetry.space_group_name_H-M   'P 1'
#
loop_
_entity.id
_entity.type
_entity.pdbx_description
1 polymer ?
#
loop_
_entity_poly.entity_id
_entity_poly.type
_entity_poly.pdbx_seq_one_letter_code
_entity_poly.pdbx_strand_id
1 'polypeptide(L)'
;MRSPNEFVLPDERLRKRLISEAKFYKLKLFLEVLTESERKMEAEEEEKRERQAQIFIGDTPLTTEQKQKLNEFYGNIDQRWELIYKATRDGFEGTTFHQLCNNQDPTMVIICSTGGYLFGGCAS
;
A
#
# COMPACT_ATOMS: atom_id res chain seq x y z
N MET A 1 6.30 0.64 -44.61
CA MET A 1 7.06 -0.62 -44.46
C MET A 1 7.62 -0.63 -43.04
N ARG A 2 7.40 -1.70 -42.26
CA ARG A 2 8.02 -1.86 -40.93
C ARG A 2 9.50 -2.21 -41.09
N SER A 3 10.34 -1.80 -40.14
CA SER A 3 11.75 -2.16 -40.10
C SER A 3 11.91 -3.68 -39.96
N PRO A 4 12.80 -4.36 -40.72
CA PRO A 4 13.03 -5.80 -40.60
C PRO A 4 13.59 -6.24 -39.23
N ASN A 5 14.10 -5.30 -38.43
CA ASN A 5 14.77 -5.55 -37.16
C ASN A 5 13.93 -5.17 -35.94
N GLU A 6 12.63 -4.96 -36.10
CA GLU A 6 11.75 -4.54 -35.01
C GLU A 6 10.92 -5.71 -34.50
N PHE A 7 11.22 -6.17 -33.28
CA PHE A 7 10.39 -7.15 -32.59
C PHE A 7 9.13 -6.48 -32.06
N VAL A 8 7.97 -6.84 -32.61
CA VAL A 8 6.67 -6.34 -32.15
C VAL A 8 6.04 -7.39 -31.25
N LEU A 9 5.63 -6.98 -30.05
CA LEU A 9 4.95 -7.86 -29.11
C LEU A 9 3.64 -8.39 -29.72
N PRO A 10 3.42 -9.71 -29.71
CA PRO A 10 2.20 -10.31 -30.22
C PRO A 10 1.05 -10.18 -29.21
N ASP A 11 -0.17 -10.57 -29.61
CA ASP A 11 -1.32 -10.58 -28.71
C ASP A 11 -1.08 -11.43 -27.45
N GLU A 12 -1.87 -11.17 -26.40
CA GLU A 12 -1.72 -11.80 -25.08
C GLU A 12 -1.64 -13.34 -25.12
N ARG A 13 -2.44 -13.98 -25.99
CA ARG A 13 -2.50 -15.44 -26.05
C ARG A 13 -1.22 -16.01 -26.66
N LEU A 14 -0.71 -15.38 -27.71
CA LEU A 14 0.57 -15.74 -28.31
C LEU A 14 1.75 -15.38 -27.40
N ARG A 15 1.70 -14.22 -26.73
CA ARG A 15 2.73 -13.78 -25.77
C ARG A 15 2.94 -14.82 -24.67
N LYS A 16 1.87 -15.31 -24.04
CA LYS A 16 1.94 -16.35 -22.99
C LYS A 16 2.56 -17.67 -23.48
N ARG A 17 2.25 -18.07 -24.71
CA ARG A 17 2.86 -19.27 -25.34
C ARG A 17 4.35 -19.05 -25.57
N LEU A 18 4.75 -17.91 -26.14
CA LEU A 18 6.15 -17.58 -26.36
C LEU A 18 6.94 -17.49 -25.05
N ILE A 19 6.34 -16.99 -23.97
CA ILE A 19 6.97 -17.02 -22.63
C ILE A 19 7.27 -18.46 -22.21
N SER A 20 6.34 -19.39 -22.40
CA SER A 20 6.55 -20.80 -22.03
C SER A 20 7.67 -21.46 -22.84
N GLU A 21 7.73 -21.17 -24.14
CA GLU A 21 8.78 -21.68 -25.04
C GLU A 21 10.14 -21.05 -24.70
N ALA A 22 10.18 -19.73 -24.49
CA ALA A 22 11.38 -19.01 -24.11
C ALA A 22 11.96 -19.49 -22.76
N LYS A 23 11.09 -19.86 -21.80
CA LYS A 23 11.49 -20.53 -20.55
C LYS A 23 12.09 -21.91 -20.83
N PHE A 24 11.44 -22.73 -21.64
CA PHE A 24 11.92 -24.06 -22.00
C PHE A 24 13.31 -24.02 -22.65
N TYR A 25 13.53 -23.10 -23.59
CA TYR A 25 14.79 -22.91 -24.29
C TYR A 25 15.81 -22.01 -23.57
N LYS A 26 15.49 -21.52 -22.35
CA LYS A 26 16.35 -20.66 -21.52
C LYS A 26 16.81 -19.38 -22.22
N LEU A 27 15.95 -18.77 -23.03
CA LEU A 27 16.22 -17.53 -23.77
C LEU A 27 16.04 -16.31 -22.87
N LYS A 28 17.05 -15.99 -22.04
CA LYS A 28 16.98 -14.90 -21.05
C LYS A 28 16.58 -13.54 -21.62
N LEU A 29 17.30 -13.06 -22.63
CA LEU A 29 17.01 -11.76 -23.27
C LEU A 29 15.58 -11.71 -23.83
N PHE A 30 15.08 -12.82 -24.36
CA PHE A 30 13.74 -12.89 -24.92
C PHE A 30 12.66 -12.90 -23.83
N LEU A 31 12.91 -13.56 -22.70
CA LEU A 31 12.04 -13.51 -21.53
C LEU A 31 11.95 -12.11 -20.94
N GLU A 32 13.06 -11.38 -20.87
CA GLU A 32 13.08 -10.00 -20.38
C GLU A 32 12.13 -9.11 -21.19
N VAL A 33 12.17 -9.21 -22.53
CA VAL A 33 11.29 -8.45 -23.41
C VAL A 33 9.83 -8.91 -23.29
N LEU A 34 9.56 -10.22 -23.30
CA LEU A 34 8.19 -10.75 -23.25
C LEU A 34 7.46 -10.47 -21.92
N THR A 35 8.22 -10.30 -20.83
CA THR A 35 7.70 -10.05 -19.48
C THR A 35 7.82 -8.59 -19.05
N GLU A 36 8.32 -7.69 -19.92
CA GLU A 36 8.56 -6.29 -19.57
C GLU A 36 7.30 -5.59 -19.04
N SER A 37 6.14 -5.80 -19.68
CA SER A 37 4.88 -5.22 -19.24
C SER A 37 4.39 -5.80 -17.91
N GLU A 38 4.52 -7.11 -17.70
CA GLU A 38 4.18 -7.77 -16.44
C GLU A 38 5.05 -7.23 -15.30
N ARG A 39 6.36 -7.14 -15.52
CA ARG A 39 7.30 -6.60 -14.54
C ARG A 39 7.06 -5.13 -14.22
N LYS A 40 6.69 -4.31 -15.21
CA LYS A 40 6.33 -2.90 -14.99
C LYS A 40 5.07 -2.78 -14.13
N MET A 41 4.03 -3.57 -14.43
CA MET A 41 2.82 -3.60 -13.61
C MET A 41 3.10 -4.10 -12.19
N GLU A 42 3.86 -5.18 -12.03
CA GLU A 42 4.26 -5.70 -10.72
C GLU A 42 5.06 -4.67 -9.91
N ALA A 43 5.98 -3.94 -10.55
CA ALA A 43 6.75 -2.88 -9.90
C ALA A 43 5.89 -1.69 -9.47
N GLU A 44 4.94 -1.27 -10.31
CA GLU A 44 3.99 -0.19 -9.97
C GLU A 44 3.03 -0.60 -8.84
N GLU A 45 2.55 -1.85 -8.84
CA GLU A 45 1.73 -2.38 -7.76
C GLU A 45 2.51 -2.48 -6.44
N GLU A 46 3.75 -2.95 -6.48
CA GLU A 46 4.60 -3.03 -5.29
C GLU A 46 4.92 -1.62 -4.76
N GLU A 47 5.27 -0.67 -5.61
CA GLU A 47 5.48 0.73 -5.19
C GLU A 47 4.21 1.32 -4.57
N LYS A 48 3.03 1.07 -5.15
CA LYS A 48 1.75 1.50 -4.59
C LYS A 48 1.49 0.84 -3.23
N ARG A 49 1.85 -0.43 -3.07
CA ARG A 49 1.71 -1.18 -1.82
C ARG A 49 2.66 -0.65 -0.75
N GLU A 50 3.91 -0.36 -1.09
CA GLU A 50 4.91 0.24 -0.20
C GLU A 50 4.48 1.64 0.26
N ARG A 51 4.06 2.49 -0.69
CA ARG A 51 3.51 3.82 -0.38
C ARG A 51 2.34 3.71 0.59
N GLN A 52 1.43 2.75 0.37
CA GLN A 52 0.26 2.51 1.22
C GLN A 52 0.63 1.96 2.61
N ALA A 53 1.68 1.13 2.71
CA ALA A 53 2.19 0.60 3.97
C ALA A 53 2.81 1.69 4.85
N GLN A 54 3.32 2.76 4.25
CA GLN A 54 4.00 3.87 4.93
C GLN A 54 3.04 4.98 5.41
N ILE A 55 1.73 4.87 5.15
CA ILE A 55 0.74 5.91 5.53
C ILE A 55 0.40 5.85 7.01
N PHE A 56 0.27 4.66 7.59
CA PHE A 56 0.00 4.48 9.02
C PHE A 56 1.10 3.58 9.61
N ILE A 57 2.03 4.21 10.32
CA ILE A 57 3.19 3.56 10.93
C ILE A 57 2.79 3.03 12.30
N GLY A 58 3.01 1.74 12.50
CA GLY A 58 2.66 1.02 13.73
C GLY A 58 1.42 0.13 13.59
N ASP A 59 1.14 -0.63 14.64
CA ASP A 59 0.03 -1.58 14.65
C ASP A 59 -1.32 -0.85 14.76
N THR A 60 -2.23 -1.15 13.83
CA THR A 60 -3.52 -0.48 13.72
C THR A 60 -4.61 -1.47 13.33
N PRO A 61 -5.82 -1.38 13.93
CA PRO A 61 -6.95 -2.24 13.56
C PRO A 61 -7.58 -1.84 12.22
N LEU A 62 -7.06 -0.82 11.53
CA LEU A 62 -7.61 -0.32 10.28
C LEU A 62 -7.23 -1.17 9.07
N THR A 63 -8.22 -1.43 8.22
CA THR A 63 -8.02 -1.94 6.86
C THR A 63 -7.43 -0.87 5.93
N THR A 64 -6.90 -1.28 4.78
CA THR A 64 -6.36 -0.35 3.77
C THR A 64 -7.40 0.66 3.28
N GLU A 65 -8.64 0.24 3.07
CA GLU A 65 -9.73 1.12 2.62
C GLU A 65 -10.08 2.18 3.67
N GLN A 66 -10.13 1.80 4.95
CA GLN A 66 -10.37 2.74 6.04
C GLN A 66 -9.25 3.77 6.18
N LYS A 67 -7.98 3.35 6.03
CA LYS A 67 -6.82 4.28 6.03
C LYS A 67 -6.94 5.32 4.91
N GLN A 68 -7.31 4.90 3.71
CA GLN A 68 -7.52 5.81 2.57
C GLN A 68 -8.66 6.78 2.84
N LYS A 69 -9.80 6.32 3.36
CA LYS A 69 -10.94 7.20 3.69
C LYS A 69 -10.64 8.19 4.82
N LEU A 70 -9.88 7.79 5.83
CA LEU A 70 -9.47 8.71 6.88
C LEU A 70 -8.59 9.84 6.35
N ASN A 71 -7.64 9.54 5.45
CA ASN A 71 -6.83 10.56 4.79
C ASN A 71 -7.63 11.45 3.85
N GLU A 72 -8.61 10.89 3.14
CA GLU A 72 -9.57 11.67 2.34
C GLU A 72 -10.39 12.62 3.20
N PHE A 73 -10.91 12.15 4.34
CA PHE A 73 -11.64 13.00 5.30
C PHE A 73 -10.76 14.09 5.92
N TYR A 74 -9.48 13.79 6.14
CA TYR A 74 -8.50 14.76 6.60
C TYR A 74 -8.16 15.81 5.52
N GLY A 75 -8.36 15.50 4.24
CA GLY A 75 -8.09 16.39 3.11
C GLY A 75 -6.68 16.27 2.53
N ASN A 76 -5.91 15.24 2.93
CA ASN A 76 -4.59 14.93 2.37
C ASN A 76 -4.41 13.42 2.23
N ILE A 77 -4.47 12.92 0.99
CA ILE A 77 -4.39 11.49 0.69
C ILE A 77 -3.06 10.85 1.10
N ASP A 78 -1.98 11.63 1.09
CA ASP A 78 -0.62 11.18 1.42
C ASP A 78 -0.24 11.47 2.88
N GLN A 79 -1.19 11.90 3.71
CA GLN A 79 -0.95 12.17 5.13
C GLN A 79 -0.41 10.94 5.84
N ARG A 80 0.74 11.07 6.50
CA ARG A 80 1.33 10.00 7.30
C ARG A 80 0.95 10.16 8.77
N TRP A 81 0.64 9.04 9.41
CA TRP A 81 0.27 8.94 10.81
C TRP A 81 1.21 7.96 11.50
N GLU A 82 1.67 8.32 12.69
CA GLU A 82 2.48 7.46 13.54
C GLU A 82 1.69 7.09 14.80
N LEU A 83 1.75 5.80 15.18
CA LEU A 83 1.11 5.32 16.39
C LEU A 83 1.88 5.78 17.64
N ILE A 84 1.46 6.91 18.20
CA ILE A 84 2.03 7.47 19.43
C ILE A 84 1.44 6.84 20.71
N TYR A 85 0.20 6.35 20.67
CA TYR A 85 -0.48 5.74 21.83
C TYR A 85 -1.37 4.57 21.42
N LYS A 86 -1.36 3.49 22.20
CA LYS A 86 -2.28 2.35 22.08
C LYS A 86 -2.64 1.83 23.47
N ALA A 87 -3.91 1.85 23.84
CA ALA A 87 -4.33 1.48 25.20
C ALA A 87 -3.91 0.05 25.63
N THR A 88 -3.85 -0.91 24.71
CA THR A 88 -3.37 -2.28 24.99
C THR A 88 -1.84 -2.39 25.16
N ARG A 89 -1.08 -1.38 24.72
CA ARG A 89 0.37 -1.26 24.89
C ARG A 89 0.73 -0.38 26.08
N ASP A 90 0.05 0.77 26.21
CA ASP A 90 0.42 1.86 27.12
C ASP A 90 -0.50 1.97 28.36
N GLY A 91 -1.55 1.14 28.43
CA GLY A 91 -2.56 1.19 29.48
C GLY A 91 -3.78 2.03 29.11
N PHE A 92 -4.89 1.85 29.85
CA PHE A 92 -6.18 2.52 29.59
C PHE A 92 -6.37 3.80 30.41
N GLU A 93 -5.34 4.25 31.11
CA GLU A 93 -5.42 5.41 31.99
C GLU A 93 -5.36 6.71 31.17
N GLY A 94 -6.30 7.63 31.45
CA GLY A 94 -6.33 8.93 30.78
C GLY A 94 -5.07 9.76 31.04
N THR A 95 -4.41 9.56 32.19
CA THR A 95 -3.12 10.18 32.52
C THR A 95 -2.04 9.81 31.52
N THR A 96 -1.91 8.53 31.16
CA THR A 96 -0.93 8.05 30.18
C THR A 96 -1.26 8.54 28.77
N PHE A 97 -2.54 8.56 28.41
CA PHE A 97 -2.99 9.17 27.15
C PHE A 97 -2.56 10.63 27.05
N HIS A 98 -2.83 11.44 28.08
CA HIS A 98 -2.43 12.84 28.09
C HIS A 98 -0.90 13.03 28.11
N GLN A 99 -0.17 12.18 28.82
CA GLN A 99 1.31 12.24 28.82
C GLN A 99 1.91 12.00 27.43
N LEU A 100 1.32 11.10 26.63
CA LEU A 100 1.85 10.73 25.31
C LEU A 100 1.28 11.59 24.16
N CYS A 101 0.03 12.01 24.25
CA CYS A 101 -0.67 12.68 23.15
C CYS A 101 -0.78 14.20 23.28
N ASN A 102 -0.63 14.78 24.48
CA ASN A 102 -0.76 16.25 24.61
C ASN A 102 0.35 16.95 23.82
N ASN A 103 -0.02 18.03 23.12
CA ASN A 103 0.85 18.82 22.23
C ASN A 103 1.35 18.05 21.00
N GLN A 104 0.73 16.91 20.66
CA GLN A 104 0.95 16.21 19.41
C GLN A 104 -0.20 16.57 18.47
N ASP A 105 -0.05 17.65 17.71
CA ASP A 105 -1.09 18.12 16.79
C ASP A 105 -0.58 18.07 15.34
N PRO A 106 -1.38 17.53 14.39
CA PRO A 106 -2.72 16.96 14.56
C PRO A 106 -2.70 15.51 15.10
N THR A 107 -3.73 15.11 15.85
CA THR A 107 -3.94 13.72 16.30
C THR A 107 -5.23 13.11 15.80
N MET A 108 -5.17 11.83 15.43
CA MET A 108 -6.34 11.02 15.08
C MET A 108 -6.53 9.92 16.13
N VAL A 109 -7.71 9.89 16.75
CA VAL A 109 -8.09 8.90 17.76
C VAL A 109 -9.00 7.86 17.11
N ILE A 110 -8.69 6.58 17.32
CA ILE A 110 -9.45 5.45 16.80
C ILE A 110 -9.78 4.51 17.96
N ILE A 111 -11.06 4.22 18.14
CA ILE A 111 -11.61 3.36 19.18
C ILE A 111 -12.26 2.16 18.52
N CYS A 112 -11.86 0.96 18.95
CA CYS A 112 -12.52 -0.29 18.58
C CYS A 112 -13.36 -0.77 19.77
N SER A 113 -14.68 -0.81 19.58
CA SER A 113 -15.60 -1.38 20.56
C SER A 113 -15.49 -2.90 20.62
N THR A 114 -16.00 -3.49 21.71
CA THR A 114 -16.11 -4.95 21.87
C THR A 114 -17.00 -5.61 20.81
N GLY A 115 -17.92 -4.87 20.19
CA GLY A 115 -18.73 -5.33 19.06
C GLY A 115 -18.04 -5.26 17.70
N GLY A 116 -16.78 -4.82 17.63
CA GLY A 116 -16.02 -4.69 16.38
C GLY A 116 -16.29 -3.39 15.60
N TYR A 117 -17.08 -2.46 16.15
CA TYR A 117 -17.28 -1.14 15.54
C TYR A 117 -16.07 -0.25 15.79
N LEU A 118 -15.65 0.46 14.74
CA LEU A 118 -14.59 1.47 14.75
C LEU A 118 -15.20 2.87 14.69
N PHE A 119 -14.77 3.77 15.58
CA PHE A 119 -15.17 5.17 15.62
C PHE A 119 -14.10 6.02 16.31
N GLY A 120 -14.22 7.35 16.29
CA GLY A 120 -13.22 8.23 16.88
C GLY A 120 -13.35 9.68 16.42
N GLY A 121 -12.24 10.40 16.37
CA GLY A 121 -12.20 11.81 15.99
C GLY A 121 -10.79 12.31 15.71
N CYS A 122 -10.71 13.49 15.09
CA CYS A 122 -9.46 14.21 14.86
C CYS A 122 -9.41 15.42 15.82
N ALA A 123 -8.27 15.63 16.47
CA ALA A 123 -7.97 16.82 17.25
C ALA A 123 -6.86 17.62 16.52
N SER A 124 -6.97 18.95 16.60
CA SER A 124 -6.13 19.93 15.90
C SER A 124 -5.93 21.16 16.76
#